data_AF-A0A973G8V9-F1
#
_entry.id   AF-A0A973G8V9-F1
#
_cell.length_a   1.000
_cell.length_b   1.000
_cell.length_c   1.000
_cell.angle_alpha   90.00
_cell.angle_beta   90.00
_cell.angle_gamma   90.00
#
_symmetry.space_group_name_H-M   'P 1'
#
loop_
_entity.id
_entity.type
_entity.pdbx_description
1 polymer ?
#
loop_
_entity_poly.entity_id
_entity_poly.type
_entity_poly.pdbx_seq_one_letter_code
_entity_poly.pdbx_strand_id
1 'polypeptide(L)'
;MAGPVHVVWVKRRWVFAEDRCGRRTFWERSVQVPSRAHSTVRLKDALVAAVIGSGRSAWETAGAHGVSWWLVQAAISAAAVLLVSVDEVAVRRLGIDDHRYRSVRWFRDQAGAWRRFEPWMTTFVNLDTGAVLGVGA
;
A
#
# COMPACT_ATOMS: atom_id res chain seq x y z
N MET A 1 -35.41 3.44 -2.73
CA MET A 1 -34.24 3.24 -1.84
C MET A 1 -33.13 4.13 -2.35
N ALA A 2 -32.59 5.02 -1.52
CA ALA A 2 -31.43 5.82 -1.91
C ALA A 2 -30.21 4.90 -2.01
N GLY A 3 -29.40 5.06 -3.07
CA GLY A 3 -28.15 4.31 -3.24
C GLY A 3 -27.10 4.68 -2.19
N PRO A 4 -25.89 4.08 -2.26
CA PRO A 4 -24.82 4.37 -1.32
C PRO A 4 -24.45 5.86 -1.31
N VAL A 5 -24.26 6.42 -0.12
CA VAL A 5 -23.79 7.80 0.07
C VAL A 5 -22.27 7.81 0.05
N HIS A 6 -21.69 8.58 -0.86
CA HIS A 6 -20.24 8.77 -0.93
C HIS A 6 -19.83 10.06 -0.22
N VAL A 7 -18.96 9.95 0.77
CA VAL A 7 -18.31 11.10 1.39
C VAL A 7 -17.01 11.37 0.64
N VAL A 8 -16.98 12.48 -0.10
CA VAL A 8 -15.77 12.95 -0.78
C VAL A 8 -15.18 14.09 0.03
N TRP A 9 -13.96 13.91 0.52
CA TRP A 9 -13.20 14.98 1.14
C TRP A 9 -12.17 15.54 0.17
N VAL A 10 -12.18 16.87 0.02
CA VAL A 10 -11.21 17.60 -0.79
C VAL A 10 -10.21 18.27 0.14
N LYS A 11 -9.00 17.71 0.18
CA LYS A 11 -7.89 18.27 0.98
C LYS A 11 -7.58 19.69 0.54
N ARG A 12 -7.74 20.66 1.44
CA ARG A 12 -7.50 22.07 1.11
C ARG A 12 -6.03 22.43 1.20
N ARG A 13 -5.58 23.30 0.30
CA ARG A 13 -4.31 24.02 0.39
C ARG A 13 -4.60 25.44 0.84
N TRP A 14 -3.94 25.85 1.91
CA TRP A 14 -4.02 27.19 2.46
C TRP A 14 -2.77 27.97 2.10
N VAL A 15 -2.93 29.28 1.94
CA VAL A 15 -1.86 30.24 1.72
C VAL A 15 -1.74 31.08 2.98
N PHE A 16 -0.52 31.26 3.49
CA PHE A 16 -0.29 32.19 4.59
C PHE A 16 -0.45 33.62 4.09
N ALA A 17 -1.21 34.43 4.83
CA ALA A 17 -1.36 35.86 4.54
C ALA A 17 -0.21 36.71 5.11
N GLU A 18 0.58 36.19 6.06
CA GLU A 18 1.70 36.89 6.68
C GLU A 18 2.99 36.69 5.88
N ASP A 19 3.54 37.79 5.35
CA ASP A 19 4.75 37.78 4.52
C ASP A 19 6.03 37.40 5.27
N ARG A 20 6.03 37.49 6.60
CA ARG A 20 7.17 37.11 7.45
C ARG A 20 7.28 35.61 7.68
N CYS A 21 6.27 34.81 7.30
CA CYS A 21 6.36 33.37 7.41
C CYS A 21 7.16 32.77 6.25
N GLY A 22 8.28 32.12 6.53
CA GLY A 22 9.07 31.40 5.52
C GLY A 22 8.33 30.25 4.81
N ARG A 23 7.11 29.92 5.26
CA ARG A 23 6.26 28.87 4.69
C ARG A 23 4.99 29.47 4.09
N ARG A 24 4.99 29.67 2.77
CA ARG A 24 3.91 30.34 2.04
C ARG A 24 2.63 29.54 1.90
N THR A 25 2.70 28.21 1.94
CA THR A 25 1.50 27.35 1.83
C THR A 25 1.57 26.14 2.74
N PHE A 26 0.41 25.72 3.26
CA PHE A 26 0.26 24.46 3.96
C PHE A 26 -0.99 23.72 3.51
N TRP A 27 -0.96 22.39 3.60
CA TRP A 27 -2.14 21.57 3.34
C TRP A 27 -2.86 21.30 4.64
N GLU A 28 -4.19 21.21 4.57
CA GLU A 28 -5.01 20.70 5.66
C GLU A 28 -4.42 19.38 6.18
N ARG A 29 -4.26 19.29 7.50
CA ARG A 29 -3.68 18.14 8.18
C ARG A 29 -4.53 17.78 9.38
N SER A 30 -4.71 16.49 9.58
CA SER A 30 -5.18 15.92 10.83
C SER A 30 -4.35 14.69 11.17
N VAL A 31 -4.63 14.06 12.32
CA VAL A 31 -4.07 12.73 12.65
C VAL A 31 -4.45 11.72 11.55
N GLN A 32 -5.70 11.78 11.06
CA GLN A 32 -6.19 10.88 10.01
C GLN A 32 -5.67 11.24 8.63
N VAL A 33 -5.31 12.49 8.35
CA VAL A 33 -4.66 12.87 7.09
C VAL A 33 -3.40 13.67 7.35
N PRO A 34 -2.25 12.99 7.51
CA PRO A 34 -0.96 13.65 7.68
C PRO A 34 -0.57 14.57 6.52
N SER A 35 0.48 15.37 6.74
CA SER A 35 1.09 16.17 5.68
C SER A 35 1.44 15.28 4.48
N ARG A 36 1.12 15.74 3.27
CA ARG A 36 1.34 15.00 2.00
C ARG A 36 0.60 13.66 1.87
N ALA A 37 -0.26 13.27 2.81
CA ALA A 37 -1.07 12.06 2.65
C ALA A 37 -2.21 12.28 1.64
N HIS A 38 -2.40 11.32 0.75
CA HIS A 38 -3.48 11.25 -0.25
C HIS A 38 -4.64 10.34 0.20
N SER A 39 -4.47 9.62 1.32
CA SER A 39 -5.45 8.72 1.91
C SER A 39 -5.44 8.89 3.43
N THR A 40 -6.52 8.42 4.07
CA THR A 40 -6.60 8.43 5.54
C THR A 40 -5.79 7.31 6.16
N VAL A 41 -5.34 7.51 7.40
CA VAL A 41 -4.74 6.45 8.23
C VAL A 41 -5.74 5.30 8.40
N ARG A 42 -6.99 5.60 8.73
CA ARG A 42 -8.07 4.60 8.87
C ARG A 42 -8.24 3.73 7.63
N LEU A 43 -8.13 4.30 6.43
CA LEU A 43 -8.17 3.52 5.20
C LEU A 43 -6.98 2.57 5.13
N LYS A 44 -5.76 3.06 5.39
CA LYS A 44 -4.56 2.22 5.38
C LYS A 44 -4.65 1.08 6.41
N ASP A 45 -5.13 1.36 7.61
CA ASP A 45 -5.32 0.35 8.65
C ASP A 45 -6.31 -0.74 8.22
N ALA A 46 -7.42 -0.35 7.58
CA ALA A 46 -8.39 -1.30 7.05
C ALA A 46 -7.79 -2.19 5.93
N LEU A 47 -6.98 -1.61 5.05
CA LEU A 47 -6.27 -2.36 4.00
C LEU A 47 -5.26 -3.36 4.60
N VAL A 48 -4.51 -2.93 5.62
CA VAL A 48 -3.56 -3.79 6.33
C VAL A 48 -4.28 -4.91 7.07
N ALA A 49 -5.37 -4.62 7.77
CA ALA A 49 -6.18 -5.63 8.46
C ALA A 49 -6.77 -6.65 7.48
N ALA A 50 -7.25 -6.22 6.31
CA ALA A 50 -7.76 -7.11 5.29
C ALA A 50 -6.66 -8.06 4.76
N VAL A 51 -5.47 -7.54 4.46
CA VAL A 51 -4.41 -8.36 3.84
C VAL A 51 -3.64 -9.17 4.87
N ILE A 52 -3.08 -8.52 5.89
CA ILE A 52 -2.24 -9.20 6.89
C ILE A 52 -3.12 -9.95 7.91
N GLY A 53 -4.21 -9.32 8.36
CA GLY A 53 -5.06 -9.88 9.42
C GLY A 53 -6.04 -10.95 8.94
N SER A 54 -6.51 -10.88 7.69
CA SER A 54 -7.45 -11.87 7.13
C SER A 54 -6.93 -12.63 5.90
N GLY A 55 -5.66 -12.44 5.54
CA GLY A 55 -5.01 -13.18 4.45
C GLY A 55 -5.56 -12.90 3.05
N ARG A 56 -6.31 -11.80 2.85
CA ARG A 56 -6.87 -11.47 1.53
C ARG A 56 -5.78 -11.02 0.58
N SER A 57 -5.95 -11.28 -0.71
CA SER A 57 -5.00 -10.79 -1.71
C SER A 57 -5.02 -9.26 -1.79
N ALA A 58 -3.86 -8.65 -2.10
CA ALA A 58 -3.76 -7.20 -2.27
C ALA A 58 -4.64 -6.70 -3.45
N TRP A 59 -4.78 -7.50 -4.50
CA TRP A 59 -5.61 -7.19 -5.66
C TRP A 59 -7.11 -7.19 -5.32
N GLU A 60 -7.59 -8.25 -4.69
CA GLU A 60 -8.99 -8.34 -4.24
C GLU A 60 -9.33 -7.22 -3.26
N THR A 61 -8.43 -6.93 -2.31
CA THR A 61 -8.59 -5.84 -1.35
C THR A 61 -8.66 -4.48 -2.04
N ALA A 62 -7.79 -4.22 -3.03
CA ALA A 62 -7.83 -3.00 -3.83
C ALA A 62 -9.19 -2.82 -4.52
N GLY A 63 -9.70 -3.87 -5.16
CA GLY A 63 -11.01 -3.88 -5.81
C GLY A 63 -12.15 -3.62 -4.81
N ALA A 64 -12.15 -4.31 -3.67
CA ALA A 64 -13.18 -4.17 -2.63
C ALA A 64 -13.24 -2.77 -2.01
N HIS A 65 -12.10 -2.08 -1.92
CA HIS A 65 -12.01 -0.72 -1.36
C HIS A 65 -12.04 0.39 -2.42
N GLY A 66 -12.09 0.05 -3.72
CA GLY A 66 -12.07 1.03 -4.80
C GLY A 66 -10.78 1.86 -4.87
N VAL A 67 -9.65 1.25 -4.49
CA VAL A 67 -8.34 1.92 -4.47
C VAL A 67 -7.37 1.27 -5.44
N SER A 68 -6.27 1.95 -5.75
CA SER A 68 -5.21 1.34 -6.55
C SER A 68 -4.49 0.27 -5.74
N TRP A 69 -4.05 -0.78 -6.43
CA TRP A 69 -3.19 -1.81 -5.86
C TRP A 69 -1.94 -1.21 -5.18
N TRP A 70 -1.35 -0.16 -5.78
CA TRP A 70 -0.21 0.56 -5.21
C TRP A 70 -0.47 1.15 -3.82
N LEU A 71 -1.70 1.60 -3.55
CA LEU A 71 -2.03 2.11 -2.23
C LEU A 71 -2.05 0.98 -1.19
N VAL A 72 -2.62 -0.18 -1.56
CA VAL A 72 -2.64 -1.38 -0.72
C VAL A 72 -1.21 -1.82 -0.43
N GLN A 73 -0.38 -1.94 -1.47
CA GLN A 73 1.01 -2.33 -1.33
C GLN A 73 1.81 -1.36 -0.45
N ALA A 74 1.66 -0.05 -0.64
CA ALA A 74 2.33 0.94 0.19
C ALA A 74 1.89 0.86 1.67
N ALA A 75 0.63 0.52 1.93
CA ALA A 75 0.13 0.34 3.29
C ALA A 75 0.72 -0.93 3.93
N ILE A 76 0.75 -2.05 3.20
CA ILE A 76 1.36 -3.31 3.67
C ILE A 76 2.86 -3.14 3.90
N SER A 77 3.61 -2.57 2.95
CA SER A 77 5.06 -2.36 3.12
C SER A 77 5.39 -1.46 4.31
N ALA A 78 4.57 -0.45 4.59
CA ALA A 78 4.74 0.38 5.79
C ALA A 78 4.42 -0.39 7.09
N ALA A 79 3.45 -1.31 7.04
CA ALA A 79 3.11 -2.20 8.15
C ALA A 79 4.02 -3.42 8.26
N ALA A 80 4.80 -3.75 7.22
CA ALA A 80 5.63 -4.95 7.17
C ALA A 80 6.73 -4.98 8.25
N VAL A 81 7.08 -3.81 8.81
CA VAL A 81 7.93 -3.67 10.00
C VAL A 81 7.32 -4.38 11.23
N LEU A 82 6.02 -4.63 11.22
CA LEU A 82 5.27 -5.32 12.29
C LEU A 82 5.13 -6.83 12.05
N LEU A 83 5.70 -7.38 10.98
CA LEU A 83 5.67 -8.82 10.75
C LEU A 83 6.50 -9.54 11.81
N VAL A 84 5.96 -10.66 12.30
CA VAL A 84 6.67 -11.57 13.20
C VAL A 84 7.94 -12.06 12.52
N SER A 85 9.03 -12.20 13.26
CA SER A 85 10.26 -12.79 12.73
C SER A 85 9.95 -14.15 12.11
N VAL A 86 10.40 -14.38 10.87
CA VAL A 86 10.19 -15.65 10.16
C VAL A 86 10.76 -16.83 10.97
N ASP A 87 11.80 -16.59 11.77
CA ASP A 87 12.41 -17.59 12.65
C ASP A 87 11.53 -17.98 13.86
N GLU A 88 10.51 -17.18 14.18
CA GLU A 88 9.62 -17.40 15.33
C GLU A 88 8.32 -18.14 14.93
N VAL A 89 8.06 -18.33 13.64
CA VAL A 89 6.81 -18.92 13.15
C VAL A 89 7.05 -20.32 12.60
N ALA A 90 6.55 -21.35 13.29
CA ALA A 90 6.48 -22.69 12.73
C ALA A 90 5.45 -22.75 11.59
N VAL A 91 5.92 -22.76 10.34
CA VAL A 91 5.06 -22.83 9.14
C VAL A 91 4.92 -24.28 8.70
N ARG A 92 3.72 -24.85 8.84
CA ARG A 92 3.43 -26.22 8.39
C ARG A 92 2.99 -26.27 6.93
N ARG A 93 2.26 -25.24 6.48
CA ARG A 93 1.81 -25.07 5.09
C ARG A 93 2.15 -23.66 4.59
N LEU A 94 3.09 -23.57 3.66
CA LEU A 94 3.51 -22.32 3.03
C LEU A 94 2.72 -22.07 1.74
N GLY A 95 2.09 -20.90 1.65
CA GLY A 95 1.49 -20.36 0.44
C GLY A 95 2.41 -19.33 -0.20
N ILE A 96 2.46 -19.34 -1.52
CA ILE A 96 3.21 -18.39 -2.33
C ILE A 96 2.25 -17.82 -3.38
N ASP A 97 2.12 -16.50 -3.43
CA ASP A 97 1.36 -15.78 -4.45
C ASP A 97 2.29 -14.89 -5.27
N ASP A 98 2.34 -15.11 -6.58
CA ASP A 98 3.10 -14.32 -7.53
C ASP A 98 2.18 -13.43 -8.36
N HIS A 99 2.31 -12.12 -8.16
CA HIS A 99 1.47 -11.13 -8.82
C HIS A 99 2.28 -10.21 -9.74
N ARG A 100 1.94 -10.20 -11.04
CA ARG A 100 2.49 -9.23 -11.99
C ARG A 100 1.72 -7.92 -11.92
N TYR A 101 2.25 -6.94 -11.20
CA TYR A 101 1.56 -5.67 -10.94
C TYR A 101 1.67 -4.63 -12.07
N ARG A 102 2.48 -4.88 -13.11
CA ARG A 102 2.62 -3.98 -14.27
C ARG A 102 2.96 -4.74 -15.55
N SER A 103 2.82 -4.08 -16.70
CA SER A 103 3.36 -4.61 -17.96
C SER A 103 4.88 -4.63 -17.94
N VAL A 104 5.46 -5.65 -18.58
CA VAL A 104 6.91 -5.77 -18.84
C VAL A 104 7.44 -4.52 -19.54
N ARG A 105 8.63 -4.07 -19.16
CA ARG A 105 9.32 -2.94 -19.79
C ARG A 105 10.72 -3.34 -20.23
N TRP A 106 11.20 -2.69 -21.27
CA TRP A 106 12.59 -2.78 -21.71
C TRP A 106 13.28 -1.45 -21.43
N PHE A 107 14.50 -1.50 -20.91
CA PHE A 107 15.34 -0.32 -20.69
C PHE A 107 16.76 -0.61 -21.15
N ARG A 108 17.51 0.43 -21.50
CA ARG A 108 18.96 0.30 -21.71
C ARG A 108 19.69 0.49 -20.41
N ASP A 109 20.59 -0.42 -20.08
CA ASP A 109 21.49 -0.24 -18.94
C ASP A 109 22.63 0.75 -19.26
N GLN A 110 23.45 1.07 -18.26
CA GLN A 110 24.56 2.01 -18.41
C GLN A 110 25.61 1.53 -19.44
N ALA A 111 25.67 0.22 -19.72
CA ALA A 111 26.54 -0.37 -20.74
C ALA A 111 25.88 -0.37 -22.15
N GLY A 112 24.64 0.11 -22.27
CA GLY A 112 23.91 0.19 -23.53
C GLY A 112 23.16 -1.08 -23.93
N ALA A 113 23.17 -2.12 -23.11
CA ALA A 113 22.46 -3.37 -23.38
C ALA A 113 20.97 -3.24 -23.02
N TRP A 114 20.10 -3.86 -23.82
CA TRP A 114 18.68 -3.96 -23.51
C TRP A 114 18.44 -4.95 -22.38
N ARG A 115 17.82 -4.48 -21.30
CA ARG A 115 17.40 -5.26 -20.15
C ARG A 115 15.88 -5.31 -20.08
N ARG A 116 15.35 -6.48 -19.73
CA ARG A 116 13.93 -6.70 -19.46
C ARG A 116 13.67 -6.50 -17.97
N PHE A 117 12.72 -5.63 -17.65
CA PHE A 117 12.19 -5.46 -16.30
C PHE A 117 10.87 -6.23 -16.19
N GLU A 118 10.84 -7.21 -15.29
CA GLU A 118 9.66 -7.99 -14.96
C GLU A 118 9.09 -7.57 -13.60
N PRO A 119 7.95 -6.87 -13.57
CA PRO A 119 7.36 -6.33 -12.34
C PRO A 119 6.52 -7.41 -11.62
N TRP A 120 7.19 -8.45 -11.13
CA TRP A 120 6.59 -9.46 -10.26
C TRP A 120 6.71 -9.06 -8.79
N MET A 121 5.80 -9.57 -7.99
CA MET A 121 5.84 -9.49 -6.54
C MET A 121 5.44 -10.84 -5.98
N THR A 122 6.21 -11.33 -5.01
CA THR A 122 5.97 -12.60 -4.34
C THR A 122 5.54 -12.34 -2.91
N THR A 123 4.41 -12.89 -2.51
CA THR A 123 3.93 -12.87 -1.11
C THR A 123 4.00 -14.26 -0.51
N PHE A 124 4.56 -14.37 0.69
CA PHE A 124 4.62 -15.61 1.46
C PHE A 124 3.56 -15.58 2.55
N VAL A 125 2.76 -16.65 2.66
CA VAL A 125 1.64 -16.74 3.60
C VAL A 125 1.68 -18.06 4.35
N ASN A 126 1.42 -18.04 5.65
CA ASN A 126 1.13 -19.24 6.40
C ASN A 126 -0.32 -19.67 6.15
N LEU A 127 -0.55 -20.74 5.40
CA LEU A 127 -1.89 -21.19 5.01
C LEU A 127 -2.72 -21.74 6.18
N ASP A 128 -2.08 -22.11 7.30
CA ASP A 128 -2.81 -22.54 8.49
C ASP A 128 -3.47 -21.37 9.22
N THR A 129 -2.90 -20.18 9.12
CA THR A 129 -3.31 -19.00 9.90
C THR A 129 -3.80 -17.83 9.04
N GLY A 130 -3.49 -17.83 7.74
CA GLY A 130 -3.69 -16.70 6.85
C GLY A 130 -2.67 -15.57 7.04
N ALA A 131 -1.69 -15.71 7.93
CA ALA A 131 -0.74 -14.66 8.23
C ALA A 131 0.27 -14.47 7.08
N VAL A 132 0.47 -13.22 6.67
CA VAL A 132 1.55 -12.84 5.74
C VAL A 132 2.89 -12.95 6.47
N LEU A 133 3.84 -13.66 5.89
CA LEU A 133 5.18 -13.92 6.43
C LEU A 133 6.24 -13.00 5.81
N GLY A 134 6.01 -12.55 4.58
CA GLY A 134 6.96 -11.69 3.87
C GLY A 134 6.46 -11.29 2.48
N VAL A 135 7.02 -10.21 1.96
CA VAL A 135 6.75 -9.70 0.61
C VAL A 135 8.07 -9.36 -0.07
N GLY A 136 8.31 -9.92 -1.27
CA GLY A 136 9.48 -9.65 -2.12
C GLY A 136 9.06 -9.02 -3.45
N ALA A 137 9.85 -8.07 -3.96
CA ALA A 137 9.61 -7.36 -5.22
C ALA A 137 10.91 -7.18 -6.00
#